data_AF-A0A9E3KTN3-F1
#
_entry.id   AF-A0A9E3KTN3-F1
#
_cell.length_a   1.000
_cell.length_b   1.000
_cell.length_c   1.000
_cell.angle_alpha   90.00
_cell.angle_beta   90.00
_cell.angle_gamma   90.00
#
_symmetry.space_group_name_H-M   'P 1'
#
loop_
_entity.id
_entity.type
_entity.pdbx_description
1 polymer ?
#
loop_
_entity_poly.entity_id
_entity_poly.type
_entity_poly.pdbx_seq_one_letter_code
_entity_poly.pdbx_strand_id
1 'polypeptide(L)'
;MQIVQSFWSKPSSNDQGTGSNLRNMGGWPELRYFYYAWALSSLKFSEYFEDLTLFTDKEGKYILVDQLKLPYTKVFVELDQLNTYSPKLWAIGKLYTYSRQTTPFIHADGDFIPFRKFSKQFLQGNLLVQSKESGLDKFYLPILNSVKSSFRDIPEEIKNPVTKEAESANLGIVGGHNIDFFRNYSRKAFDFIDKNADRLDAIQVGEFNCIAEQYLFYQMAMKRNLDVKFLLPLVSPSFAELIRFHMIPNLSSYIHIIGSYKQDTMVLRSLERTLRRFYPTIYDRINSLMGFSSDASTLDFSKERYLETIRKKSIHTLRFRLSRKYDIQFKQSHSNTVILRYTDKQTNITQEITMQKIHRDILEFNKERSKSLSQILDFVASKYMMRSNRIKMGESILSFLLNQWYNRDILEISIR
;
A
#
# COMPACT_ATOMS: atom_id res chain seq x y z
N MET A 1 20.04 -3.77 11.53
CA MET A 1 18.61 -3.75 11.92
C MET A 1 17.91 -4.78 11.06
N GLN A 2 17.23 -5.74 11.68
CA GLN A 2 16.53 -6.81 10.97
C GLN A 2 15.20 -6.31 10.39
N ILE A 3 14.75 -6.92 9.29
CA ILE A 3 13.37 -6.82 8.83
C ILE A 3 12.59 -7.99 9.39
N VAL A 4 11.41 -7.70 9.93
CA VAL A 4 10.50 -8.69 10.49
C VAL A 4 9.17 -8.60 9.74
N GLN A 5 8.59 -9.72 9.39
CA GLN A 5 7.21 -9.80 8.90
C GLN A 5 6.44 -10.76 9.80
N SER A 6 5.12 -10.60 9.85
CA SER A 6 4.28 -11.51 10.62
C SER A 6 3.03 -11.91 9.86
N PHE A 7 2.72 -13.20 9.86
CA PHE A 7 1.50 -13.73 9.25
C PHE A 7 0.80 -14.70 10.20
N TRP A 8 -0.29 -14.24 10.81
CA TRP A 8 -1.26 -15.11 11.46
C TRP A 8 -2.33 -15.47 10.44
N SER A 9 -2.47 -16.75 10.12
CA SER A 9 -3.34 -17.25 9.05
C SER A 9 -4.82 -17.21 9.42
N LYS A 10 -5.16 -17.36 10.72
CA LYS A 10 -6.54 -17.49 11.20
C LYS A 10 -7.49 -16.39 10.70
N PRO A 11 -7.13 -15.08 10.71
CA PRO A 11 -7.96 -14.02 10.14
C PRO A 11 -8.27 -14.20 8.66
N SER A 12 -7.36 -14.82 7.90
CA SER A 12 -7.49 -15.00 6.45
C SER A 12 -8.37 -16.19 6.07
N SER A 13 -8.46 -17.21 6.93
CA SER A 13 -9.18 -18.46 6.65
C SER A 13 -10.60 -18.52 7.22
N ASN A 14 -10.90 -17.72 8.25
CA ASN A 14 -12.12 -17.90 9.07
C ASN A 14 -12.97 -16.63 9.23
N ASP A 15 -12.70 -15.56 8.49
CA ASP A 15 -13.56 -14.37 8.53
C ASP A 15 -14.77 -14.55 7.60
N GLN A 16 -15.91 -14.94 8.19
CA GLN A 16 -17.20 -15.10 7.51
C GLN A 16 -18.06 -13.82 7.54
N GLY A 17 -17.45 -12.64 7.75
CA GLY A 17 -18.18 -11.38 7.76
C GLY A 17 -18.81 -11.00 6.41
N THR A 18 -19.55 -9.89 6.39
CA THR A 18 -20.04 -9.23 5.17
C THR A 18 -19.60 -7.76 5.19
N GLY A 19 -19.28 -7.18 4.02
CA GLY A 19 -18.90 -5.75 3.88
C GLY A 19 -17.42 -5.44 3.63
N SER A 20 -17.04 -4.16 3.65
CA SER A 20 -15.70 -3.65 3.27
C SER A 20 -14.54 -4.04 4.22
N ASN A 21 -14.84 -4.72 5.32
CA ASN A 21 -13.89 -5.19 6.33
C ASN A 21 -13.58 -6.69 6.24
N LEU A 22 -14.07 -7.36 5.20
CA LEU A 22 -13.75 -8.76 4.89
C LEU A 22 -12.24 -8.97 4.84
N ARG A 23 -11.73 -9.77 5.78
CA ARG A 23 -10.34 -10.24 5.80
C ARG A 23 -10.19 -11.67 5.29
N ASN A 24 -11.25 -12.28 4.77
CA ASN A 24 -11.12 -13.50 3.98
C ASN A 24 -10.07 -13.29 2.87
N MET A 25 -9.14 -14.24 2.74
CA MET A 25 -7.98 -14.13 1.87
C MET A 25 -7.14 -12.85 2.09
N GLY A 26 -7.16 -12.24 3.28
CA GLY A 26 -6.45 -11.00 3.60
C GLY A 26 -7.06 -9.71 3.04
N GLY A 27 -8.32 -9.77 2.59
CA GLY A 27 -9.02 -8.66 1.92
C GLY A 27 -8.73 -8.56 0.42
N TRP A 28 -8.13 -9.60 -0.16
CA TRP A 28 -7.87 -9.74 -1.59
C TRP A 28 -9.04 -10.47 -2.28
N PRO A 29 -9.37 -10.14 -3.54
CA PRO A 29 -10.46 -10.83 -4.25
C PRO A 29 -10.13 -12.28 -4.60
N GLU A 30 -8.84 -12.59 -4.75
CA GLU A 30 -8.34 -13.94 -5.03
C GLU A 30 -7.05 -14.18 -4.24
N LEU A 31 -6.89 -15.39 -3.72
CA LEU A 31 -5.76 -15.76 -2.86
C LEU A 31 -4.40 -15.63 -3.57
N ARG A 32 -4.34 -15.76 -4.91
CA ARG A 32 -3.10 -15.53 -5.68
C ARG A 32 -2.54 -14.12 -5.48
N TYR A 33 -3.38 -13.09 -5.34
CA TYR A 33 -2.89 -11.72 -5.17
C TYR A 33 -2.31 -11.50 -3.78
N PHE A 34 -2.87 -12.16 -2.76
CA PHE A 34 -2.25 -12.21 -1.44
C PHE A 34 -0.82 -12.78 -1.53
N TYR A 35 -0.66 -13.94 -2.18
CA TYR A 35 0.66 -14.54 -2.36
C TYR A 35 1.59 -13.72 -3.25
N TYR A 36 1.07 -13.05 -4.28
CA TYR A 36 1.88 -12.18 -5.11
C TYR A 36 2.44 -11.01 -4.33
N ALA A 37 1.62 -10.37 -3.49
CA ALA A 37 2.06 -9.28 -2.63
C ALA A 37 3.12 -9.77 -1.65
N TRP A 38 2.86 -10.89 -0.97
CA TRP A 38 3.77 -11.46 0.04
C TRP A 38 5.11 -11.90 -0.55
N ALA A 39 5.08 -12.56 -1.70
CA ALA A 39 6.27 -12.97 -2.43
C ALA A 39 7.08 -11.76 -2.87
N LEU A 40 6.43 -10.78 -3.52
CA LEU A 40 7.11 -9.59 -4.01
C LEU A 40 7.70 -8.77 -2.85
N SER A 41 7.00 -8.67 -1.72
CA SER A 41 7.46 -7.99 -0.50
C SER A 41 8.73 -8.66 0.05
N SER A 42 8.66 -9.95 0.37
CA SER A 42 9.77 -10.69 0.98
C SER A 42 11.02 -10.77 0.09
N LEU A 43 10.84 -11.02 -1.22
CA LEU A 43 11.92 -11.05 -2.20
C LEU A 43 12.58 -9.67 -2.37
N LYS A 44 11.79 -8.59 -2.31
CA LYS A 44 12.35 -7.24 -2.39
C LYS A 44 13.08 -6.83 -1.11
N PHE A 45 12.61 -7.25 0.06
CA PHE A 45 13.35 -7.03 1.30
C PHE A 45 14.67 -7.77 1.32
N SER A 46 14.72 -9.02 0.85
CA SER A 46 15.96 -9.81 0.82
C SER A 46 17.03 -9.27 -0.14
N GLU A 47 16.66 -8.42 -1.11
CA GLU A 47 17.64 -7.69 -1.94
C GLU A 47 18.41 -6.61 -1.15
N TYR A 48 17.82 -6.07 -0.07
CA TYR A 48 18.37 -4.90 0.64
C TYR A 48 18.81 -5.20 2.08
N PHE A 49 18.28 -6.26 2.68
CA PHE A 49 18.50 -6.65 4.07
C PHE A 49 18.85 -8.12 4.17
N GLU A 50 19.93 -8.41 4.89
CA GLU A 50 20.42 -9.79 5.10
C GLU A 50 19.53 -10.55 6.09
N ASP A 51 19.07 -9.89 7.15
CA ASP A 51 18.19 -10.49 8.16
C ASP A 51 16.73 -10.21 7.85
N LEU A 52 16.05 -11.20 7.25
CA LEU A 52 14.60 -11.22 7.05
C LEU A 52 13.97 -12.34 7.90
N THR A 53 13.21 -11.95 8.92
CA THR A 53 12.58 -12.85 9.90
C THR A 53 11.07 -12.91 9.68
N LEU A 54 10.48 -14.11 9.75
CA LEU A 54 9.03 -14.33 9.76
C LEU A 54 8.56 -14.81 11.13
N PHE A 55 7.54 -14.17 11.70
CA PHE A 55 6.71 -14.71 12.79
C PHE A 55 5.41 -15.22 12.20
N THR A 56 5.07 -16.48 12.40
CA THR A 56 3.88 -17.07 11.78
C THR A 56 3.29 -18.20 12.61
N ASP A 57 2.19 -18.78 12.16
CA ASP A 57 1.62 -20.03 12.66
C ASP A 57 2.00 -21.19 11.73
N LYS A 58 1.62 -22.42 12.09
CA LYS A 58 1.95 -23.62 11.30
C LYS A 58 1.49 -23.51 9.84
N GLU A 59 0.29 -23.00 9.61
CA GLU A 59 -0.28 -22.83 8.28
C GLU A 59 0.50 -21.80 7.46
N GLY A 60 0.81 -20.65 8.05
CA GLY A 60 1.61 -19.64 7.39
C GLY A 60 3.04 -20.09 7.08
N LYS A 61 3.69 -20.86 7.96
CA LYS A 61 4.97 -21.51 7.63
C LYS A 61 4.82 -22.48 6.47
N TYR A 62 3.81 -23.35 6.52
CA TYR A 62 3.59 -24.35 5.46
C TYR A 62 3.48 -23.68 4.10
N ILE A 63 2.64 -22.65 3.98
CA ILE A 63 2.45 -21.97 2.70
C ILE A 63 3.67 -21.12 2.32
N LEU A 64 4.05 -20.15 3.16
CA LEU A 64 5.04 -19.13 2.78
C LEU A 64 6.45 -19.66 2.71
N VAL A 65 6.80 -20.63 3.57
CA VAL A 65 8.16 -21.16 3.68
C VAL A 65 8.26 -22.50 2.97
N ASP A 66 7.37 -23.45 3.27
CA ASP A 66 7.56 -24.82 2.78
C ASP A 66 7.12 -24.98 1.32
N GLN A 67 6.02 -24.36 0.90
CA GLN A 67 5.53 -24.41 -0.48
C GLN A 67 6.19 -23.34 -1.36
N LEU A 68 6.07 -22.07 -0.96
CA LEU A 68 6.54 -20.93 -1.77
C LEU A 68 8.05 -20.72 -1.72
N LYS A 69 8.74 -21.27 -0.72
CA LYS A 69 10.19 -21.11 -0.52
C LYS A 69 10.61 -19.63 -0.49
N LEU A 70 9.82 -18.78 0.18
CA LEU A 70 10.14 -17.35 0.33
C LEU A 70 11.44 -17.16 1.14
N PRO A 71 12.21 -16.09 0.90
CA PRO A 71 13.61 -15.95 1.34
C PRO A 71 13.75 -15.53 2.82
N TYR A 72 12.97 -16.13 3.71
CA TYR A 72 13.08 -15.90 5.14
C TYR A 72 14.31 -16.60 5.71
N THR A 73 15.19 -15.82 6.33
CA THR A 73 16.40 -16.33 6.99
C THR A 73 16.09 -16.99 8.34
N LYS A 74 15.02 -16.56 9.01
CA LYS A 74 14.56 -17.07 10.30
C LYS A 74 13.04 -17.15 10.30
N VAL A 75 12.50 -18.21 10.89
CA VAL A 75 11.05 -18.44 10.98
C VAL A 75 10.70 -18.87 12.40
N PHE A 76 9.83 -18.10 13.06
CA PHE A 76 9.29 -18.38 14.39
C PHE A 76 7.83 -18.80 14.25
N VAL A 77 7.53 -20.05 14.58
CA VAL A 77 6.16 -20.61 14.53
C VAL A 77 5.50 -20.45 15.90
N GLU A 78 5.18 -19.21 16.25
CA GLU A 78 4.68 -18.84 17.58
C GLU A 78 3.21 -18.39 17.54
N LEU A 79 2.65 -18.01 16.38
CA LEU A 79 1.33 -17.35 16.34
C LEU A 79 0.14 -18.29 16.55
N ASP A 80 0.35 -19.62 16.56
CA ASP A 80 -0.69 -20.59 16.92
C ASP A 80 -1.27 -20.36 18.32
N GLN A 81 -0.47 -19.82 19.25
CA GLN A 81 -0.93 -19.53 20.61
C GLN A 81 -2.02 -18.42 20.65
N LEU A 82 -2.12 -17.61 19.59
CA LEU A 82 -3.12 -16.56 19.46
C LEU A 82 -4.47 -17.11 18.97
N ASN A 83 -4.57 -18.42 18.69
CA ASN A 83 -5.79 -19.04 18.17
C ASN A 83 -6.96 -19.01 19.16
N THR A 84 -6.76 -18.60 20.41
CA THR A 84 -7.85 -18.31 21.37
C THR A 84 -8.56 -16.99 21.08
N TYR A 85 -7.92 -16.04 20.39
CA TYR A 85 -8.51 -14.75 20.04
C TYR A 85 -9.46 -14.82 18.84
N SER A 86 -10.36 -13.83 18.76
CA SER A 86 -11.24 -13.64 17.61
C SER A 86 -10.43 -13.46 16.31
N PRO A 87 -10.79 -14.13 15.20
CA PRO A 87 -10.13 -13.95 13.91
C PRO A 87 -10.29 -12.52 13.34
N LYS A 88 -11.27 -11.75 13.82
CA LYS A 88 -11.44 -10.34 13.43
C LYS A 88 -10.31 -9.44 13.94
N LEU A 89 -9.53 -9.87 14.94
CA LEU A 89 -8.40 -9.13 15.52
C LEU A 89 -7.11 -9.34 14.72
N TRP A 90 -7.11 -9.01 13.42
CA TRP A 90 -6.00 -9.29 12.51
C TRP A 90 -4.65 -8.66 12.90
N ALA A 91 -4.62 -7.62 13.75
CA ALA A 91 -3.39 -6.96 14.16
C ALA A 91 -2.63 -7.67 15.30
N ILE A 92 -3.25 -8.63 16.01
CA ILE A 92 -2.62 -9.21 17.22
C ILE A 92 -1.35 -10.00 16.91
N GLY A 93 -1.27 -10.63 15.73
CA GLY A 93 -0.05 -11.31 15.29
C GLY A 93 1.12 -10.33 15.14
N LYS A 94 0.82 -9.08 14.75
CA LYS A 94 1.81 -8.00 14.64
C LYS A 94 2.20 -7.50 16.03
N LEU A 95 1.23 -7.21 16.89
CA LEU A 95 1.44 -6.81 18.30
C LEU A 95 2.29 -7.82 19.07
N TYR A 96 1.99 -9.12 18.89
CA TYR A 96 2.77 -10.21 19.46
C TYR A 96 4.21 -10.12 18.95
N THR A 97 4.39 -10.05 17.64
CA THR A 97 5.72 -9.95 17.01
C THR A 97 6.53 -8.77 17.56
N TYR A 98 5.93 -7.58 17.71
CA TYR A 98 6.61 -6.42 18.31
C TYR A 98 7.07 -6.70 19.76
N SER A 99 6.27 -7.40 20.55
CA SER A 99 6.58 -7.73 21.94
C SER A 99 7.78 -8.69 22.08
N ARG A 100 8.03 -9.51 21.05
CA ARG A 100 9.12 -10.50 21.02
C ARG A 100 10.47 -9.93 20.64
N GLN A 101 10.53 -8.66 20.20
CA GLN A 101 11.78 -8.07 19.73
C GLN A 101 12.73 -7.81 20.91
N THR A 102 14.00 -8.16 20.70
CA THR A 102 15.10 -7.96 21.67
C THR A 102 16.20 -7.06 21.15
N THR A 103 16.21 -6.77 19.85
CA THR A 103 17.19 -5.93 19.16
C THR A 103 16.46 -4.99 18.19
N PRO A 104 17.09 -3.87 17.75
CA PRO A 104 16.49 -2.96 16.79
C PRO A 104 15.96 -3.67 15.54
N PHE A 105 14.71 -3.39 15.19
CA PHE A 105 13.97 -4.06 14.14
C PHE A 105 13.13 -3.08 13.31
N ILE A 106 12.73 -3.48 12.11
CA ILE A 106 11.61 -2.90 11.39
C ILE A 106 10.66 -4.04 11.03
N HIS A 107 9.44 -3.97 11.52
CA HIS A 107 8.36 -4.77 11.00
C HIS A 107 7.78 -4.13 9.73
N ALA A 108 7.44 -4.98 8.76
CA ALA A 108 6.77 -4.60 7.53
C ALA A 108 5.53 -5.47 7.29
N ASP A 109 4.44 -4.83 6.85
CA ASP A 109 3.27 -5.56 6.36
C ASP A 109 3.63 -6.35 5.08
N GLY A 110 2.96 -7.49 4.87
CA GLY A 110 3.25 -8.39 3.74
C GLY A 110 2.87 -7.85 2.36
N ASP A 111 2.15 -6.73 2.32
CA ASP A 111 1.76 -5.98 1.12
C ASP A 111 2.51 -4.64 0.98
N PHE A 112 3.54 -4.43 1.81
CA PHE A 112 4.54 -3.37 1.65
C PHE A 112 5.73 -3.91 0.85
N ILE A 113 6.05 -3.25 -0.27
CA ILE A 113 7.08 -3.70 -1.23
C ILE A 113 8.13 -2.59 -1.39
N PRO A 114 9.38 -2.80 -0.93
CA PRO A 114 10.45 -1.83 -1.12
C PRO A 114 11.09 -1.92 -2.51
N PHE A 115 11.15 -0.81 -3.22
CA PHE A 115 11.95 -0.69 -4.46
C PHE A 115 13.27 0.06 -4.23
N ARG A 116 13.54 0.45 -2.99
CA ARG A 116 14.82 1.02 -2.53
C ARG A 116 15.09 0.62 -1.08
N LYS A 117 16.38 0.54 -0.74
CA LYS A 117 16.82 0.43 0.65
C LYS A 117 16.44 1.68 1.43
N PHE A 118 15.99 1.51 2.67
CA PHE A 118 15.71 2.62 3.58
C PHE A 118 16.97 3.48 3.82
N SER A 119 16.78 4.79 3.97
CA SER A 119 17.90 5.72 4.17
C SER A 119 18.59 5.46 5.50
N LYS A 120 19.91 5.68 5.57
CA LYS A 120 20.68 5.56 6.83
C LYS A 120 20.08 6.40 7.95
N GLN A 121 19.62 7.61 7.64
CA GLN A 121 18.99 8.53 8.59
C GLN A 121 17.68 7.96 9.14
N PHE A 122 16.83 7.36 8.30
CA PHE A 122 15.61 6.71 8.75
C PHE A 122 15.95 5.52 9.65
N LEU A 123 16.89 4.67 9.25
CA LEU A 123 17.28 3.48 10.00
C LEU A 123 17.88 3.78 11.39
N GLN A 124 18.32 5.01 11.67
CA GLN A 124 18.87 5.42 12.98
C GLN A 124 17.80 5.83 14.01
N GLY A 125 16.54 5.96 13.62
CA GLY A 125 15.49 6.45 14.53
C GLY A 125 15.12 5.47 15.65
N ASN A 126 14.64 6.02 16.75
CA ASN A 126 14.17 5.27 17.92
C ASN A 126 12.77 4.68 17.69
N LEU A 127 11.90 5.45 17.04
CA LEU A 127 10.57 5.07 16.60
C LEU A 127 10.46 5.39 15.11
N LEU A 128 10.24 4.37 14.31
CA LEU A 128 10.15 4.39 12.86
C LEU A 128 8.74 3.99 12.49
N VAL A 129 8.09 4.75 11.61
CA VAL A 129 6.76 4.41 11.07
C VAL A 129 6.69 4.74 9.59
N GLN A 130 5.70 4.18 8.88
CA GLN A 130 5.52 4.47 7.47
C GLN A 130 5.20 5.95 7.21
N SER A 131 4.11 6.46 7.78
CA SER A 131 3.62 7.82 7.49
C SER A 131 2.71 8.33 8.58
N LYS A 132 2.63 9.66 8.74
CA LYS A 132 1.60 10.27 9.58
C LYS A 132 0.25 10.14 8.88
N GLU A 133 -0.79 9.84 9.65
CA GLU A 133 -2.17 9.86 9.19
C GLU A 133 -2.89 11.08 9.77
N SER A 134 -3.30 11.99 8.88
CA SER A 134 -4.01 13.22 9.20
C SER A 134 -5.19 13.41 8.23
N GLY A 135 -6.28 14.02 8.69
CA GLY A 135 -7.48 14.23 7.87
C GLY A 135 -8.30 12.96 7.62
N LEU A 136 -8.20 11.99 8.52
CA LEU A 136 -8.95 10.72 8.50
C LEU A 136 -10.03 10.68 9.59
N ASP A 137 -10.57 11.84 9.95
CA ASP A 137 -11.61 12.02 10.97
C ASP A 137 -12.83 11.13 10.72
N LYS A 138 -13.24 11.02 9.45
CA LYS A 138 -14.37 10.17 9.03
C LYS A 138 -14.14 8.68 9.25
N PHE A 139 -12.88 8.25 9.37
CA PHE A 139 -12.51 6.87 9.67
C PHE A 139 -12.33 6.68 11.17
N TYR A 140 -11.47 7.48 11.81
CA TYR A 140 -11.09 7.26 13.21
C TYR A 140 -12.18 7.66 14.23
N LEU A 141 -12.91 8.77 14.02
CA LEU A 141 -13.86 9.27 15.03
C LEU A 141 -15.03 8.29 15.29
N PRO A 142 -15.68 7.68 14.28
CA PRO A 142 -16.74 6.70 14.55
C PRO A 142 -16.25 5.51 15.38
N ILE A 143 -15.05 5.00 15.08
CA ILE A 143 -14.46 3.87 15.80
C ILE A 143 -14.12 4.27 17.24
N LEU A 144 -13.48 5.43 17.43
CA LEU A 144 -13.14 5.96 18.75
C LEU A 144 -14.38 6.19 19.61
N ASN A 145 -15.45 6.74 19.03
CA ASN A 145 -16.71 6.95 19.73
C ASN A 145 -17.35 5.63 20.15
N SER A 146 -17.36 4.63 19.26
CA SER A 146 -17.85 3.28 19.55
C SER A 146 -17.02 2.58 20.64
N VAL A 147 -15.69 2.72 20.61
CA VAL A 147 -14.82 2.25 21.69
C VAL A 147 -15.14 2.96 23.01
N LYS A 148 -15.26 4.29 23.01
CA LYS A 148 -15.54 5.10 24.21
C LYS A 148 -16.90 4.81 24.83
N SER A 149 -17.92 4.49 24.04
CA SER A 149 -19.25 4.16 24.54
C SER A 149 -19.40 2.69 24.96
N SER A 150 -18.70 1.78 24.29
CA SER A 150 -18.89 0.34 24.51
C SER A 150 -17.88 -0.28 25.47
N PHE A 151 -16.62 0.18 25.53
CA PHE A 151 -15.58 -0.50 26.32
C PHE A 151 -15.51 0.00 27.76
N ARG A 152 -15.13 -0.88 28.69
CA ARG A 152 -14.96 -0.54 30.12
C ARG A 152 -13.56 0.00 30.38
N ASP A 153 -12.56 -0.73 29.90
CA ASP A 153 -11.15 -0.51 30.21
C ASP A 153 -10.43 0.11 29.03
N ILE A 154 -10.53 1.43 28.89
CA ILE A 154 -9.91 2.17 27.79
C ILE A 154 -8.59 2.80 28.27
N PRO A 155 -7.47 2.63 27.54
CA PRO A 155 -6.20 3.28 27.88
C PRO A 155 -6.34 4.79 27.93
N GLU A 156 -5.59 5.41 28.84
CA GLU A 156 -5.57 6.87 29.01
C GLU A 156 -5.23 7.61 27.71
N GLU A 157 -4.32 7.04 26.91
CA GLU A 157 -3.91 7.57 25.61
C GLU A 157 -5.05 7.59 24.56
N ILE A 158 -6.08 6.76 24.75
CA ILE A 158 -7.29 6.73 23.89
C ILE A 158 -8.40 7.61 24.47
N LYS A 159 -8.56 7.61 25.81
CA LYS A 159 -9.55 8.45 26.50
C LYS A 159 -9.25 9.94 26.27
N ASN A 160 -8.01 10.33 26.52
CA ASN A 160 -7.52 11.71 26.52
C ASN A 160 -6.34 11.84 25.53
N PRO A 161 -6.62 11.92 24.21
CA PRO A 161 -5.57 12.02 23.20
C PRO A 161 -4.82 13.35 23.30
N VAL A 162 -3.52 13.30 23.02
CA VAL A 162 -2.61 14.47 23.14
C VAL A 162 -2.56 15.28 21.85
N THR A 163 -2.85 14.64 20.72
CA THR A 163 -2.93 15.30 19.42
C THR A 163 -4.33 15.81 19.14
N LYS A 164 -4.52 16.48 17.99
CA LYS A 164 -5.87 16.63 17.44
C LYS A 164 -6.54 15.27 17.37
N GLU A 165 -7.84 15.23 17.65
CA GLU A 165 -8.62 13.99 17.56
C GLU A 165 -8.43 13.38 16.17
N ALA A 166 -8.39 12.04 16.09
CA ALA A 166 -8.19 11.28 14.85
C ALA A 166 -6.84 11.45 14.13
N GLU A 167 -5.78 11.96 14.77
CA GLU A 167 -4.41 11.79 14.26
C GLU A 167 -3.78 10.47 14.70
N SER A 168 -3.09 9.81 13.76
CA SER A 168 -2.47 8.50 13.94
C SER A 168 -1.18 8.38 13.11
N ALA A 169 -0.58 7.20 13.09
CA ALA A 169 0.48 6.83 12.17
C ALA A 169 0.15 5.52 11.46
N ASN A 170 0.41 5.45 10.16
CA ASN A 170 0.31 4.20 9.43
C ASN A 170 1.47 3.28 9.83
N LEU A 171 1.16 2.06 10.27
CA LEU A 171 2.15 1.10 10.76
C LEU A 171 2.48 -0.02 9.77
N GLY A 172 2.25 0.18 8.46
CA GLY A 172 2.73 -0.75 7.42
C GLY A 172 4.25 -0.94 7.39
N ILE A 173 4.96 0.03 7.97
CA ILE A 173 6.34 -0.06 8.44
C ILE A 173 6.32 0.43 9.87
N VAL A 174 6.88 -0.32 10.81
CA VAL A 174 7.00 0.10 12.21
C VAL A 174 8.21 -0.55 12.90
N GLY A 175 8.96 0.20 13.71
CA GLY A 175 10.08 -0.36 14.46
C GLY A 175 11.04 0.70 15.00
N GLY A 176 12.30 0.34 15.21
CA GLY A 176 13.35 1.25 15.65
C GLY A 176 14.16 0.70 16.82
N HIS A 177 14.93 1.60 17.45
CA HIS A 177 15.87 1.24 18.51
C HIS A 177 15.25 1.19 19.91
N ASN A 178 14.08 1.80 20.14
CA ASN A 178 13.47 1.86 21.47
C ASN A 178 12.65 0.59 21.78
N ILE A 179 13.34 -0.51 22.07
CA ILE A 179 12.71 -1.81 22.32
C ILE A 179 11.77 -1.79 23.53
N ASP A 180 12.10 -1.04 24.57
CA ASP A 180 11.25 -0.94 25.77
C ASP A 180 9.93 -0.22 25.48
N PHE A 181 9.94 0.77 24.57
CA PHE A 181 8.71 1.36 24.07
C PHE A 181 7.83 0.30 23.41
N PHE A 182 8.37 -0.49 22.47
CA PHE A 182 7.61 -1.52 21.75
C PHE A 182 7.03 -2.58 22.69
N ARG A 183 7.80 -3.04 23.68
CA ARG A 183 7.30 -3.98 24.70
C ARG A 183 6.17 -3.38 25.53
N ASN A 184 6.32 -2.14 25.97
CA ASN A 184 5.30 -1.46 26.77
C ASN A 184 4.02 -1.19 25.96
N TYR A 185 4.18 -0.75 24.71
CA TYR A 185 3.09 -0.52 23.76
C TYR A 185 2.33 -1.81 23.47
N SER A 186 3.01 -2.89 23.08
CA SER A 186 2.37 -4.18 22.83
C SER A 186 1.63 -4.68 24.06
N ARG A 187 2.26 -4.63 25.24
CA ARG A 187 1.61 -5.05 26.48
C ARG A 187 0.33 -4.25 26.74
N LYS A 188 0.38 -2.92 26.58
CA LYS A 188 -0.81 -2.08 26.76
C LYS A 188 -1.89 -2.38 25.71
N ALA A 189 -1.51 -2.70 24.48
CA ALA A 189 -2.46 -3.10 23.44
C ALA A 189 -3.14 -4.44 23.75
N PHE A 190 -2.38 -5.44 24.23
CA PHE A 190 -2.94 -6.70 24.72
C PHE A 190 -3.86 -6.49 25.91
N ASP A 191 -3.40 -5.75 26.94
CA ASP A 191 -4.22 -5.41 28.11
C ASP A 191 -5.54 -4.72 27.70
N PHE A 192 -5.49 -3.85 26.69
CA PHE A 192 -6.67 -3.16 26.16
C PHE A 192 -7.65 -4.12 25.49
N ILE A 193 -7.15 -5.06 24.69
CA ILE A 193 -7.98 -6.07 24.02
C ILE A 193 -8.56 -7.04 25.05
N ASP A 194 -7.73 -7.60 25.93
CA ASP A 194 -8.09 -8.66 26.87
C ASP A 194 -9.15 -8.20 27.87
N LYS A 195 -9.01 -6.99 28.43
CA LYS A 195 -9.97 -6.44 29.39
C LYS A 195 -11.32 -6.07 28.79
N ASN A 196 -11.43 -6.03 27.46
CA ASN A 196 -12.67 -5.74 26.74
C ASN A 196 -13.08 -6.87 25.79
N ALA A 197 -12.53 -8.08 25.97
CA ALA A 197 -12.79 -9.22 25.09
C ALA A 197 -14.29 -9.57 25.02
N ASP A 198 -15.02 -9.43 26.15
CA ASP A 198 -16.47 -9.64 26.26
C ASP A 198 -17.32 -8.58 25.52
N ARG A 199 -16.70 -7.51 25.02
CA ARG A 199 -17.37 -6.38 24.37
C ARG A 199 -16.96 -6.15 22.92
N LEU A 200 -16.10 -7.01 22.37
CA LEU A 200 -15.65 -6.90 20.98
C LEU A 200 -16.82 -6.88 19.99
N ASP A 201 -17.87 -7.68 20.22
CA ASP A 201 -19.04 -7.74 19.34
C ASP A 201 -19.93 -6.49 19.38
N ALA A 202 -19.69 -5.58 20.34
CA ALA A 202 -20.40 -4.29 20.42
C ALA A 202 -19.83 -3.22 19.48
N ILE A 203 -18.74 -3.53 18.76
CA ILE A 203 -18.03 -2.58 17.90
C ILE A 203 -17.60 -3.25 16.57
N GLN A 204 -17.17 -2.44 15.60
CA GLN A 204 -16.56 -2.93 14.36
C GLN A 204 -15.12 -3.40 14.62
N VAL A 205 -14.94 -4.64 15.10
CA VAL A 205 -13.63 -5.20 15.48
C VAL A 205 -12.58 -5.09 14.37
N GLY A 206 -12.99 -5.28 13.11
CA GLY A 206 -12.08 -5.17 11.97
C GLY A 206 -11.38 -3.81 11.89
N GLU A 207 -12.10 -2.72 12.17
CA GLU A 207 -11.58 -1.35 12.16
C GLU A 207 -10.90 -1.00 13.48
N PHE A 208 -11.38 -1.56 14.60
CA PHE A 208 -10.78 -1.41 15.93
C PHE A 208 -9.30 -1.81 15.98
N ASN A 209 -8.86 -2.75 15.15
CA ASN A 209 -7.44 -3.08 15.00
C ASN A 209 -6.56 -1.84 14.73
N CYS A 210 -7.05 -0.86 13.95
CA CYS A 210 -6.33 0.40 13.73
C CYS A 210 -6.25 1.25 15.01
N ILE A 211 -7.22 1.16 15.92
CA ILE A 211 -7.15 1.83 17.21
C ILE A 211 -6.12 1.15 18.13
N ALA A 212 -6.21 -0.17 18.27
CA ALA A 212 -5.35 -0.95 19.15
C ALA A 212 -3.88 -0.96 18.68
N GLU A 213 -3.65 -1.02 17.36
CA GLU A 213 -2.31 -1.05 16.79
C GLU A 213 -1.79 0.35 16.50
N GLN A 214 -2.45 1.12 15.65
CA GLN A 214 -1.89 2.32 15.02
C GLN A 214 -2.07 3.58 15.87
N TYR A 215 -3.32 3.83 16.27
CA TYR A 215 -3.66 5.03 17.05
C TYR A 215 -3.03 4.98 18.45
N LEU A 216 -3.11 3.83 19.15
CA LEU A 216 -2.52 3.67 20.48
C LEU A 216 -1.00 3.90 20.45
N PHE A 217 -0.28 3.33 19.47
CA PHE A 217 1.15 3.56 19.27
C PHE A 217 1.45 5.06 19.19
N TYR A 218 0.73 5.76 18.30
CA TYR A 218 0.99 7.16 18.02
C TYR A 218 0.70 8.05 19.24
N GLN A 219 -0.45 7.85 19.91
CA GLN A 219 -0.78 8.61 21.12
C GLN A 219 0.20 8.34 22.27
N MET A 220 0.69 7.10 22.44
CA MET A 220 1.73 6.80 23.42
C MET A 220 3.04 7.52 23.12
N ALA A 221 3.46 7.57 21.85
CA ALA A 221 4.67 8.26 21.44
C ALA A 221 4.56 9.78 21.67
N MET A 222 3.43 10.38 21.27
CA MET A 222 3.18 11.81 21.43
C MET A 222 3.07 12.21 22.91
N LYS A 223 2.37 11.42 23.73
CA LYS A 223 2.27 11.66 25.18
C LYS A 223 3.62 11.66 25.89
N ARG A 224 4.58 10.88 25.40
CA ARG A 224 5.95 10.81 25.93
C ARG A 224 6.93 11.78 25.25
N ASN A 225 6.43 12.64 24.36
CA ASN A 225 7.23 13.56 23.56
C ASN A 225 8.40 12.87 22.84
N LEU A 226 8.14 11.69 22.26
CA LEU A 226 9.14 10.91 21.53
C LEU A 226 9.19 11.32 20.05
N ASP A 227 10.39 11.41 19.51
CA ASP A 227 10.64 11.67 18.09
C ASP A 227 10.28 10.43 17.25
N VAL A 228 9.24 10.56 16.43
CA VAL A 228 8.79 9.55 15.47
C VAL A 228 9.31 9.91 14.08
N LYS A 229 10.14 9.05 13.50
CA LYS A 229 10.62 9.19 12.13
C LYS A 229 9.64 8.54 11.15
N PHE A 230 9.23 9.32 10.15
CA PHE A 230 8.31 8.88 9.10
C PHE A 230 9.10 8.51 7.84
N LEU A 231 8.82 7.34 7.26
CA LEU A 231 9.43 6.92 6.00
C LEU A 231 8.94 7.78 4.83
N LEU A 232 7.64 8.06 4.83
CA LEU A 232 6.94 8.89 3.86
C LEU A 232 6.46 10.15 4.58
N PRO A 233 7.01 11.33 4.25
CA PRO A 233 6.71 12.56 4.96
C PRO A 233 5.29 13.08 4.68
N LEU A 234 4.67 12.67 3.57
CA LEU A 234 3.31 13.06 3.20
C LEU A 234 2.63 11.92 2.44
N VAL A 235 1.48 11.50 2.95
CA VAL A 235 0.56 10.58 2.28
C VAL A 235 -0.82 11.23 2.34
N SER A 236 -1.50 11.34 1.20
CA SER A 236 -2.83 11.94 1.15
C SER A 236 -3.88 11.01 1.78
N PRO A 237 -5.03 11.52 2.25
CA PRO A 237 -6.13 10.67 2.72
C PRO A 237 -6.65 9.66 1.67
N SER A 238 -6.33 9.87 0.38
CA SER A 238 -6.67 8.92 -0.69
C SER A 238 -5.71 7.74 -0.78
N PHE A 239 -4.51 7.85 -0.21
CA PHE A 239 -3.41 6.88 -0.30
C PHE A 239 -2.92 6.55 -1.72
N ALA A 240 -3.31 7.33 -2.73
CA ALA A 240 -2.92 7.12 -4.12
C ALA A 240 -1.39 7.17 -4.35
N GLU A 241 -0.65 7.80 -3.43
CA GLU A 241 0.82 7.78 -3.41
C GLU A 241 1.40 6.37 -3.25
N LEU A 242 0.69 5.46 -2.58
CA LEU A 242 1.20 4.14 -2.19
C LEU A 242 1.08 3.07 -3.29
N ILE A 243 0.30 3.33 -4.34
CA ILE A 243 0.01 2.34 -5.41
C ILE A 243 0.58 2.73 -6.78
N ARG A 244 1.66 3.53 -6.80
CA ARG A 244 2.27 4.07 -8.03
C ARG A 244 3.19 3.07 -8.75
N PHE A 245 2.65 1.91 -9.12
CA PHE A 245 3.36 0.86 -9.87
C PHE A 245 3.95 1.36 -11.21
N HIS A 246 3.34 2.35 -11.84
CA HIS A 246 3.87 2.98 -13.06
C HIS A 246 5.11 3.86 -12.81
N MET A 247 5.50 4.09 -11.54
CA MET A 247 6.62 4.94 -11.13
C MET A 247 7.79 4.17 -10.51
N ILE A 248 7.66 2.86 -10.26
CA ILE A 248 8.75 2.04 -9.71
C ILE A 248 9.81 1.69 -10.77
N PRO A 249 11.09 1.48 -10.36
CA PRO A 249 11.63 1.69 -9.01
C PRO A 249 12.19 3.11 -8.78
N ASN A 250 12.09 4.00 -9.77
CA ASN A 250 12.90 5.22 -9.81
C ASN A 250 12.24 6.46 -9.20
N LEU A 251 10.92 6.60 -9.34
CA LEU A 251 10.18 7.76 -8.82
C LEU A 251 9.30 7.38 -7.63
N SER A 252 8.82 6.14 -7.58
CA SER A 252 8.29 5.56 -6.34
C SER A 252 9.34 4.65 -5.72
N SER A 253 9.62 4.87 -4.44
CA SER A 253 10.59 4.06 -3.69
C SER A 253 9.95 2.83 -3.04
N TYR A 254 8.63 2.84 -2.89
CA TYR A 254 7.87 1.79 -2.19
C TYR A 254 6.48 1.67 -2.84
N ILE A 255 5.86 0.51 -2.64
CA ILE A 255 4.43 0.27 -2.90
C ILE A 255 3.82 -0.27 -1.61
N HIS A 256 2.63 0.17 -1.24
CA HIS A 256 1.86 -0.42 -0.15
C HIS A 256 0.38 -0.51 -0.56
N ILE A 257 -0.13 -1.74 -0.68
CA ILE A 257 -1.46 -2.00 -1.24
C ILE A 257 -2.48 -2.09 -0.11
N ILE A 258 -2.93 -0.93 0.39
CA ILE A 258 -3.83 -0.84 1.55
C ILE A 258 -5.30 -0.69 1.20
N GLY A 259 -6.16 -1.15 2.11
CA GLY A 259 -7.60 -0.92 2.07
C GLY A 259 -8.24 -1.36 0.76
N SER A 260 -9.07 -0.49 0.17
CA SER A 260 -9.81 -0.77 -1.06
C SER A 260 -8.91 -0.98 -2.28
N TYR A 261 -7.63 -0.59 -2.26
CA TYR A 261 -6.72 -0.85 -3.37
C TYR A 261 -6.40 -2.33 -3.56
N LYS A 262 -6.63 -3.18 -2.55
CA LYS A 262 -6.58 -4.64 -2.71
C LYS A 262 -7.65 -5.19 -3.64
N GLN A 263 -8.69 -4.41 -3.93
CA GLN A 263 -9.80 -4.77 -4.82
C GLN A 263 -9.72 -4.04 -6.17
N ASP A 264 -8.75 -3.13 -6.36
CA ASP A 264 -8.61 -2.37 -7.60
C ASP A 264 -7.95 -3.22 -8.70
N THR A 265 -8.71 -3.53 -9.76
CA THR A 265 -8.25 -4.38 -10.87
C THR A 265 -6.95 -3.88 -11.52
N MET A 266 -6.70 -2.58 -11.61
CA MET A 266 -5.46 -2.05 -12.19
C MET A 266 -4.27 -2.27 -11.26
N VAL A 267 -4.48 -2.08 -9.95
CA VAL A 267 -3.46 -2.35 -8.94
C VAL A 267 -3.11 -3.84 -8.94
N LEU A 268 -4.11 -4.72 -8.99
CA LEU A 268 -3.93 -6.17 -9.03
C LEU A 268 -3.17 -6.64 -10.27
N ARG A 269 -3.53 -6.14 -11.47
CA ARG A 269 -2.78 -6.41 -12.70
C ARG A 269 -1.34 -5.89 -12.63
N SER A 270 -1.14 -4.73 -12.01
CA SER A 270 0.20 -4.15 -11.84
C SER A 270 1.05 -4.99 -10.89
N LEU A 271 0.48 -5.46 -9.79
CA LEU A 271 1.12 -6.39 -8.85
C LEU A 271 1.55 -7.68 -9.57
N GLU A 272 0.62 -8.29 -10.30
CA GLU A 272 0.87 -9.52 -11.06
C GLU A 272 2.01 -9.34 -12.08
N ARG A 273 1.92 -8.32 -12.94
CA ARG A 273 2.96 -7.99 -13.93
C ARG A 273 4.31 -7.75 -13.27
N THR A 274 4.32 -7.08 -12.13
CA THR A 274 5.54 -6.76 -11.39
C THR A 274 6.20 -8.03 -10.84
N LEU A 275 5.45 -8.92 -10.19
CA LEU A 275 6.00 -10.19 -9.71
C LEU A 275 6.51 -11.04 -10.86
N ARG A 276 5.72 -11.24 -11.91
CA ARG A 276 6.11 -12.04 -13.09
C ARG A 276 7.39 -11.50 -13.74
N ARG A 277 7.55 -10.16 -13.78
CA ARG A 277 8.73 -9.51 -14.33
C ARG A 277 9.98 -9.73 -13.49
N PHE A 278 9.91 -9.47 -12.17
CA PHE A 278 11.10 -9.48 -11.33
C PHE A 278 11.45 -10.89 -10.81
N TYR A 279 10.45 -11.75 -10.65
CA TYR A 279 10.59 -13.08 -10.06
C TYR A 279 9.71 -14.13 -10.78
N PRO A 280 9.94 -14.37 -12.09
CA PRO A 280 9.10 -15.26 -12.90
C PRO A 280 8.98 -16.67 -12.31
N THR A 281 10.06 -17.24 -11.79
CA THR A 281 10.04 -18.58 -11.17
C THR A 281 9.12 -18.67 -9.96
N ILE A 282 9.03 -17.60 -9.15
CA ILE A 282 8.11 -17.56 -8.00
C ILE A 282 6.67 -17.34 -8.46
N TYR A 283 6.45 -16.51 -9.48
CA TYR A 283 5.15 -16.35 -10.12
C TYR A 283 4.60 -17.69 -10.64
N ASP A 284 5.40 -18.45 -11.39
CA ASP A 284 5.00 -19.74 -11.93
C ASP A 284 4.71 -20.76 -10.82
N ARG A 285 5.53 -20.77 -9.76
CA ARG A 285 5.32 -21.61 -8.58
C ARG A 285 3.98 -21.33 -7.89
N ILE A 286 3.66 -20.05 -7.65
CA ILE A 286 2.39 -19.66 -7.03
C ILE A 286 1.22 -20.14 -7.88
N ASN A 287 1.24 -19.89 -9.19
CA ASN A 287 0.16 -20.31 -10.08
C ASN A 287 0.01 -21.82 -10.16
N SER A 288 1.12 -22.55 -10.22
CA SER A 288 1.10 -24.02 -10.21
C SER A 288 0.48 -24.58 -8.93
N LEU A 289 0.80 -24.02 -7.76
CA LEU A 289 0.23 -24.46 -6.48
C LEU A 289 -1.26 -24.18 -6.38
N MET A 290 -1.71 -23.09 -6.99
CA MET A 290 -3.10 -22.65 -6.96
C MET A 290 -3.96 -23.26 -8.06
N GLY A 291 -3.38 -24.06 -8.97
CA GLY A 291 -4.08 -24.63 -10.12
C GLY A 291 -4.51 -23.58 -11.16
N PHE A 292 -3.89 -22.40 -11.16
CA PHE A 292 -4.12 -21.39 -12.18
C PHE A 292 -3.24 -21.67 -13.40
N SER A 293 -3.85 -21.82 -14.59
CA SER A 293 -3.08 -21.79 -15.83
C SER A 293 -2.57 -20.36 -16.03
N SER A 294 -1.27 -20.20 -16.28
CA SER A 294 -0.78 -18.93 -16.81
C SER A 294 -1.53 -18.68 -18.10
N ASP A 295 -2.43 -17.69 -18.14
CA ASP A 295 -2.93 -17.20 -19.41
C ASP A 295 -1.71 -16.70 -20.18
N ALA A 296 -1.23 -17.54 -21.09
CA ALA A 296 -0.17 -17.24 -22.05
C ALA A 296 -0.64 -16.21 -23.08
N SER A 297 -1.65 -15.39 -22.75
CA SER A 297 -1.75 -14.07 -23.34
C SER A 297 -0.40 -13.40 -23.10
N THR A 298 0.29 -13.13 -24.21
CA THR A 298 1.55 -12.41 -24.25
C THR A 298 1.30 -11.04 -23.62
N LEU A 299 1.49 -10.94 -22.31
CA LEU A 299 1.58 -9.66 -21.62
C LEU A 299 2.74 -8.93 -22.26
N ASP A 300 2.40 -7.91 -23.04
CA ASP A 300 3.37 -7.15 -23.81
C ASP A 300 4.27 -6.36 -22.85
N PHE A 301 5.43 -6.93 -22.53
CA PHE A 301 6.47 -6.30 -21.72
C PHE A 301 7.18 -5.15 -22.47
N SER A 302 6.75 -4.79 -23.69
CA SER A 302 7.34 -3.69 -24.46
C SER A 302 7.35 -2.40 -23.66
N LYS A 303 6.27 -2.08 -22.91
CA LYS A 303 6.19 -0.87 -22.09
C LYS A 303 7.13 -0.93 -20.91
N GLU A 304 7.31 -2.08 -20.28
CA GLU A 304 8.18 -2.28 -19.12
C GLU A 304 9.66 -2.16 -19.50
N ARG A 305 10.04 -2.70 -20.67
CA ARG A 305 11.37 -2.55 -21.28
C ARG A 305 11.58 -1.14 -21.84
N TYR A 306 10.51 -0.51 -22.34
CA TYR A 306 10.53 0.88 -22.79
C TYR A 306 10.72 1.84 -21.62
N LEU A 307 10.05 1.62 -20.48
CA LEU A 307 10.34 2.34 -19.23
C LEU A 307 11.82 2.19 -18.87
N GLU A 308 12.42 1.00 -18.94
CA GLU A 308 13.87 0.83 -18.73
C GLU A 308 14.75 1.62 -19.69
N THR A 309 14.32 1.79 -20.93
CA THR A 309 15.05 2.55 -21.94
C THR A 309 14.94 4.06 -21.66
N ILE A 310 13.75 4.53 -21.28
CA ILE A 310 13.51 5.88 -20.76
C ILE A 310 14.34 6.13 -19.50
N ARG A 311 14.51 5.12 -18.63
CA ARG A 311 15.26 5.21 -17.37
C ARG A 311 16.73 5.59 -17.56
N LYS A 312 17.35 5.32 -18.73
CA LYS A 312 18.73 5.74 -19.05
C LYS A 312 18.83 7.09 -19.78
N LYS A 313 17.74 7.53 -20.43
CA LYS A 313 17.67 8.74 -21.26
C LYS A 313 16.62 9.69 -20.68
N SER A 314 17.07 10.58 -19.79
CA SER A 314 16.36 11.75 -19.22
C SER A 314 14.85 11.84 -19.52
N ILE A 315 14.02 11.74 -18.48
CA ILE A 315 12.54 11.89 -18.50
C ILE A 315 12.06 13.14 -19.30
N HIS A 316 12.89 14.16 -19.41
CA HIS A 316 12.63 15.37 -20.19
C HIS A 316 12.55 15.14 -21.71
N THR A 317 13.08 14.01 -22.20
CA THR A 317 13.02 13.59 -23.61
C THR A 317 11.69 12.93 -23.99
N LEU A 318 10.88 12.57 -22.99
CA LEU A 318 9.58 11.95 -23.21
C LEU A 318 8.62 12.92 -23.88
N ARG A 319 7.95 12.42 -24.92
CA ARG A 319 6.82 13.09 -25.55
C ARG A 319 5.60 12.20 -25.50
N PHE A 320 4.46 12.80 -25.16
CA PHE A 320 3.18 12.12 -24.98
C PHE A 320 2.23 12.52 -26.10
N ARG A 321 1.47 11.57 -26.61
CA ARG A 321 0.40 11.82 -27.59
C ARG A 321 -0.81 10.97 -27.23
N LEU A 322 -2.01 11.46 -27.49
CA LEU A 322 -3.21 10.63 -27.41
C LEU A 322 -3.13 9.48 -28.42
N SER A 323 -3.49 8.29 -27.96
CA SER A 323 -3.45 7.06 -28.75
C SER A 323 -4.44 7.13 -29.89
N ARG A 324 -3.99 6.76 -31.09
CA ARG A 324 -4.88 6.73 -32.27
C ARG A 324 -5.79 5.51 -32.30
N LYS A 325 -5.49 4.51 -31.46
CA LYS A 325 -6.21 3.25 -31.33
C LYS A 325 -7.64 3.44 -30.80
N TYR A 326 -7.87 4.49 -30.02
CA TYR A 326 -9.14 4.71 -29.34
C TYR A 326 -9.90 5.91 -29.92
N ASP A 327 -11.22 5.78 -30.00
CA ASP A 327 -12.12 6.92 -30.11
C ASP A 327 -12.43 7.45 -28.72
N ILE A 328 -12.11 8.73 -28.51
CA ILE A 328 -12.10 9.35 -27.18
C ILE A 328 -13.15 10.46 -27.12
N GLN A 329 -14.01 10.38 -26.11
CA GLN A 329 -15.06 11.34 -25.82
C GLN A 329 -15.01 11.76 -24.35
N PHE A 330 -15.25 13.04 -24.10
CA PHE A 330 -15.37 13.57 -22.74
C PHE A 330 -16.83 13.96 -22.49
N LYS A 331 -17.39 13.50 -21.37
CA LYS A 331 -18.71 13.89 -20.88
C LYS A 331 -18.57 14.63 -19.57
N GLN A 332 -19.29 15.75 -19.43
CA GLN A 332 -19.32 16.48 -18.17
C GLN A 332 -20.03 15.61 -17.11
N SER A 333 -19.45 15.50 -15.91
CA SER A 333 -20.06 14.78 -14.78
C SER A 333 -20.51 15.75 -13.69
N HIS A 334 -19.56 16.41 -13.02
CA HIS A 334 -19.82 17.37 -11.93
C HIS A 334 -18.89 18.60 -12.04
N SER A 335 -19.00 19.57 -11.12
CA SER A 335 -18.33 20.88 -11.23
C SER A 335 -16.83 20.83 -11.54
N ASN A 336 -16.08 19.81 -11.08
CA ASN A 336 -14.64 19.66 -11.33
C ASN A 336 -14.20 18.31 -11.92
N THR A 337 -15.13 17.41 -12.24
CA THR A 337 -14.84 16.10 -12.81
C THR A 337 -15.50 15.89 -14.16
N VAL A 338 -14.86 15.05 -14.97
CA VAL A 338 -15.33 14.66 -16.31
C VAL A 338 -15.16 13.17 -16.49
N ILE A 339 -16.06 12.56 -17.24
CA ILE A 339 -16.00 11.16 -17.64
C ILE A 339 -15.28 11.09 -18.99
N LEU A 340 -14.15 10.40 -19.04
CA LEU A 340 -13.50 9.99 -20.28
C LEU A 340 -14.10 8.64 -20.69
N ARG A 341 -14.79 8.61 -21.82
CA ARG A 341 -15.18 7.39 -22.52
C ARG A 341 -14.19 7.14 -23.65
N TYR A 342 -13.64 5.93 -23.73
CA TYR A 342 -12.74 5.53 -24.80
C TYR A 342 -13.14 4.17 -25.36
N THR A 343 -13.27 4.09 -26.68
CA THR A 343 -13.68 2.89 -27.41
C THR A 343 -12.53 2.42 -28.29
N ASP A 344 -12.12 1.17 -28.14
CA ASP A 344 -11.09 0.57 -28.99
C ASP A 344 -11.64 0.42 -30.42
N LYS A 345 -10.98 1.04 -31.41
CA LYS A 345 -11.46 1.02 -32.80
C LYS A 345 -11.44 -0.37 -33.43
N GLN A 346 -10.62 -1.29 -32.92
CA GLN A 346 -10.50 -2.64 -33.47
C GLN A 346 -11.50 -3.59 -32.82
N THR A 347 -11.62 -3.56 -31.50
CA THR A 347 -12.47 -4.51 -30.75
C THR A 347 -13.87 -3.97 -30.45
N ASN A 348 -14.10 -2.68 -30.67
CA ASN A 348 -15.31 -1.94 -30.30
C ASN A 348 -15.65 -1.98 -28.80
N ILE A 349 -14.69 -2.39 -27.95
CA ILE A 349 -14.85 -2.43 -26.50
C ILE A 349 -14.75 -1.00 -25.95
N THR A 350 -15.73 -0.61 -25.14
CA THR A 350 -15.80 0.72 -24.53
C THR A 350 -15.49 0.67 -23.05
N GLN A 351 -14.69 1.64 -22.57
CA GLN A 351 -14.37 1.82 -21.17
C GLN A 351 -14.63 3.28 -20.75
N GLU A 352 -14.96 3.49 -19.47
CA GLU A 352 -15.21 4.81 -18.91
C GLU A 352 -14.42 5.03 -17.63
N ILE A 353 -13.89 6.25 -17.47
CA ILE A 353 -13.26 6.68 -16.22
C ILE A 353 -13.59 8.11 -15.85
N THR A 354 -13.73 8.35 -14.55
CA THR A 354 -13.85 9.69 -13.99
C THR A 354 -12.46 10.28 -13.75
N MET A 355 -12.25 11.53 -14.17
CA MET A 355 -11.02 12.27 -13.94
C MET A 355 -11.27 13.75 -13.64
N GLN A 356 -10.25 14.42 -13.10
CA GLN A 356 -10.27 15.87 -12.85
C GLN A 356 -10.22 16.65 -14.18
N LYS A 357 -10.82 17.84 -14.22
CA LYS A 357 -10.78 18.73 -15.40
C LYS A 357 -9.37 18.99 -15.92
N ILE A 358 -8.39 19.17 -15.03
CA ILE A 358 -6.97 19.33 -15.38
C ILE A 358 -6.41 18.14 -16.16
N HIS A 359 -6.80 16.91 -15.82
CA HIS A 359 -6.37 15.71 -16.53
C HIS A 359 -6.97 15.63 -17.94
N ARG A 360 -8.24 16.01 -18.09
CA ARG A 360 -8.88 16.10 -19.42
C ARG A 360 -8.19 17.12 -20.30
N ASP A 361 -7.91 18.31 -19.76
CA ASP A 361 -7.21 19.36 -20.51
C ASP A 361 -5.81 18.93 -20.94
N ILE A 362 -5.10 18.18 -20.09
CA ILE A 362 -3.81 17.58 -20.45
C ILE A 362 -3.99 16.60 -21.62
N LEU A 363 -4.98 15.71 -21.58
CA LEU A 363 -5.22 14.77 -22.68
C LEU A 363 -5.60 15.48 -23.98
N GLU A 364 -6.46 16.49 -23.92
CA GLU A 364 -6.83 17.32 -25.09
C GLU A 364 -5.61 18.05 -25.67
N PHE A 365 -4.74 18.59 -24.83
CA PHE A 365 -3.51 19.26 -25.27
C PHE A 365 -2.54 18.30 -26.01
N ASN A 366 -2.64 17.00 -25.74
CA ASN A 366 -1.86 15.94 -26.37
C ASN A 366 -2.57 15.26 -27.55
N LYS A 367 -3.76 15.73 -27.97
CA LYS A 367 -4.60 15.08 -28.99
C LYS A 367 -3.95 15.04 -30.38
N GLU A 368 -3.43 16.18 -30.84
CA GLU A 368 -2.98 16.31 -32.24
C GLU A 368 -1.50 16.01 -32.46
N ARG A 369 -0.64 16.40 -31.51
CA ARG A 369 0.81 16.32 -31.64
C ARG A 369 1.44 15.87 -30.34
N SER A 370 2.60 15.20 -30.43
CA SER A 370 3.34 14.78 -29.25
C SER A 370 3.91 16.00 -28.50
N LYS A 371 3.70 16.09 -27.19
CA LYS A 371 4.18 17.19 -26.34
C LYS A 371 5.18 16.68 -25.31
N SER A 372 6.23 17.45 -25.03
CA SER A 372 7.14 17.12 -23.94
C SER A 372 6.52 17.44 -22.58
N LEU A 373 7.06 16.84 -21.51
CA LEU A 373 6.62 17.14 -20.14
C LEU A 373 6.71 18.65 -19.82
N SER A 374 7.76 19.34 -20.28
CA SER A 374 7.89 20.80 -20.11
C SER A 374 6.75 21.56 -20.77
N GLN A 375 6.40 21.22 -22.02
CA GLN A 375 5.31 21.89 -22.74
C GLN A 375 3.96 21.70 -22.04
N ILE A 376 3.73 20.50 -21.49
CA ILE A 376 2.51 20.19 -20.73
C ILE A 376 2.49 20.98 -19.42
N LEU A 377 3.63 21.07 -18.72
CA LEU A 377 3.74 21.85 -17.49
C LEU A 377 3.47 23.34 -17.73
N ASP A 378 4.00 23.91 -18.80
CA ASP A 378 3.82 25.32 -19.14
C ASP A 378 2.35 25.62 -19.53
N PHE A 379 1.72 24.70 -20.27
CA PHE A 379 0.28 24.77 -20.56
C PHE A 379 -0.57 24.73 -19.30
N VAL A 380 -0.28 23.82 -18.37
CA VAL A 380 -1.04 23.68 -17.14
C VAL A 380 -0.84 24.89 -16.21
N ALA A 381 0.40 25.36 -16.07
CA ALA A 381 0.73 26.54 -15.26
C ALA A 381 0.01 27.79 -15.78
N SER A 382 0.00 28.00 -17.10
CA SER A 382 -0.68 29.15 -17.71
C SER A 382 -2.21 29.04 -17.59
N LYS A 383 -2.81 27.88 -17.90
CA LYS A 383 -4.27 27.71 -17.90
C LYS A 383 -4.90 27.80 -16.50
N TYR A 384 -4.22 27.29 -15.48
CA TYR A 384 -4.78 27.19 -14.12
C TYR A 384 -4.22 28.23 -13.15
N MET A 385 -3.44 29.20 -13.63
CA MET A 385 -2.77 30.24 -12.83
C MET A 385 -2.05 29.67 -11.59
N MET A 386 -1.52 28.45 -11.70
CA MET A 386 -0.94 27.75 -10.56
C MET A 386 0.46 28.30 -10.26
N ARG A 387 0.59 29.02 -9.15
CA ARG A 387 1.88 29.39 -8.53
C ARG A 387 2.46 28.26 -7.67
N SER A 388 2.26 27.01 -8.08
CA SER A 388 2.68 25.83 -7.30
C SER A 388 4.16 25.51 -7.51
N ASN A 389 4.76 24.74 -6.60
CA ASN A 389 6.11 24.22 -6.79
C ASN A 389 6.15 23.35 -8.06
N ARG A 390 6.81 23.85 -9.11
CA ARG A 390 6.89 23.24 -10.45
C ARG A 390 7.34 21.77 -10.40
N ILE A 391 8.16 21.40 -9.41
CA ILE A 391 8.63 20.02 -9.19
C ILE A 391 7.47 19.11 -8.78
N LYS A 392 6.71 19.48 -7.73
CA LYS A 392 5.56 18.69 -7.26
C LYS A 392 4.47 18.56 -8.34
N MET A 393 4.23 19.63 -9.08
CA MET A 393 3.31 19.61 -10.23
C MET A 393 3.82 18.68 -11.35
N GLY A 394 5.13 18.73 -11.63
CA GLY A 394 5.82 17.83 -12.55
C GLY A 394 5.59 16.35 -12.24
N GLU A 395 5.81 15.95 -10.98
CA GLU A 395 5.63 14.56 -10.56
C GLU A 395 4.18 14.09 -10.67
N SER A 396 3.22 14.94 -10.27
CA SER A 396 1.79 14.61 -10.36
C SER A 396 1.34 14.42 -11.80
N ILE A 397 1.72 15.34 -12.70
CA ILE A 397 1.38 15.27 -14.13
C ILE A 397 2.08 14.09 -14.80
N LEU A 398 3.36 13.87 -14.51
CA LEU A 398 4.10 12.74 -15.06
C LEU A 398 3.48 11.41 -14.59
N SER A 399 3.12 11.31 -13.32
CA SER A 399 2.40 10.15 -12.77
C SER A 399 1.09 9.90 -13.52
N PHE A 400 0.29 10.93 -13.75
CA PHE A 400 -0.93 10.84 -14.53
C PHE A 400 -0.67 10.33 -15.95
N LEU A 401 0.26 10.95 -16.69
CA LEU A 401 0.59 10.60 -18.07
C LEU A 401 1.10 9.16 -18.19
N LEU A 402 2.05 8.77 -17.34
CA LEU A 402 2.59 7.42 -17.33
C LEU A 402 1.51 6.40 -16.97
N ASN A 403 0.58 6.71 -16.07
CA ASN A 403 -0.55 5.83 -15.78
C ASN A 403 -1.47 5.63 -17.01
N GLN A 404 -1.81 6.70 -17.73
CA GLN A 404 -2.66 6.60 -18.92
C GLN A 404 -1.98 5.79 -20.04
N TRP A 405 -0.67 5.93 -20.20
CA TRP A 405 0.09 5.12 -21.15
C TRP A 405 0.22 3.67 -20.68
N TYR A 406 0.73 3.44 -19.46
CA TYR A 406 1.09 2.12 -18.94
C TYR A 406 -0.12 1.23 -18.71
N ASN A 407 -1.13 1.73 -18.01
CA ASN A 407 -2.26 0.91 -17.58
C ASN A 407 -3.45 0.91 -18.53
N ARG A 408 -3.54 1.90 -19.44
CA ARG A 408 -4.77 2.15 -20.21
C ARG A 408 -4.59 2.25 -21.71
N ASP A 409 -3.35 2.37 -22.21
CA ASP A 409 -3.06 2.54 -23.64
C ASP A 409 -3.69 3.80 -24.29
N ILE A 410 -4.22 4.72 -23.48
CA ILE A 410 -4.88 5.96 -23.96
C ILE A 410 -3.85 6.98 -24.44
N LEU A 411 -2.61 6.87 -23.97
CA LEU A 411 -1.48 7.64 -24.48
C LEU A 411 -0.50 6.72 -25.21
N GLU A 412 0.23 7.31 -26.15
CA GLU A 412 1.45 6.80 -26.77
C GLU A 412 2.63 7.65 -26.30
N ILE A 413 3.80 7.03 -26.11
CA ILE A 413 5.03 7.73 -25.74
C ILE A 413 6.07 7.57 -26.86
N SER A 414 6.80 8.65 -27.13
CA SER A 414 8.02 8.62 -27.93
C SER A 414 9.19 9.28 -27.20
N ILE A 415 10.42 8.85 -27.52
CA ILE A 415 11.68 9.46 -27.05
C ILE A 415 12.23 10.27 -28.21
N ARG A 416 12.72 11.47 -27.94
CA ARG A 416 13.44 12.28 -28.92
C ARG A 416 14.91 12.45 -28.55
#